data_AF-M5P273-F1
#
_entry.id   AF-M5P273-F1
#
_cell.length_a   1.000
_cell.length_b   1.000
_cell.length_c   1.000
_cell.angle_alpha   90.00
_cell.angle_beta   90.00
_cell.angle_gamma   90.00
#
_symmetry.space_group_name_H-M   'P 1'
#
loop_
_entity.id
_entity.type
_entity.pdbx_description
1 polymer ?
#
loop_
_entity_poly.entity_id
_entity_poly.type
_entity_poly.pdbx_seq_one_letter_code
_entity_poly.pdbx_strand_id
1 'polypeptide(L)'
;MNTAESIKLRAQSMTLKNLIELYRLCRSAKHQLYICSKKTMCKIKDLIELEMFRMANWEKECLIVIEGKEAGTLVQKARSIISNSRAGTQ
;
A
#
# COMPACT_ATOMS: atom_id res chain seq x y z
N MET A 1 21.43 -6.34 -2.69
CA MET A 1 21.01 -5.35 -1.66
C MET A 1 19.50 -5.25 -1.66
N ASN A 2 18.88 -5.00 -0.51
CA ASN A 2 17.46 -4.63 -0.47
C ASN A 2 17.34 -3.14 -0.81
N THR A 3 16.29 -2.76 -1.53
CA THR A 3 15.93 -1.38 -1.80
C THR A 3 14.59 -1.07 -1.18
N ALA A 4 14.34 0.20 -0.88
CA ALA A 4 13.05 0.69 -0.41
C ALA A 4 12.51 1.69 -1.41
N GLU A 5 11.29 1.46 -1.88
CA GLU A 5 10.61 2.31 -2.85
C GLU A 5 9.24 2.68 -2.32
N SER A 6 8.77 3.87 -2.69
CA SER A 6 7.55 4.41 -2.10
C SER A 6 6.57 4.98 -3.12
N ILE A 7 5.29 4.96 -2.73
CA ILE A 7 4.20 5.48 -3.53
C ILE A 7 3.18 6.19 -2.65
N LYS A 8 2.81 7.40 -3.07
CA LYS A 8 1.77 8.17 -2.42
C LYS A 8 0.39 7.63 -2.81
N LEU A 9 -0.40 7.25 -1.82
CA LEU A 9 -1.79 6.88 -1.96
C LEU A 9 -2.70 8.03 -1.54
N ARG A 10 -3.67 8.37 -2.39
CA ARG A 10 -4.74 9.31 -2.06
C ARG A 10 -5.89 8.58 -1.37
N ALA A 11 -6.68 9.28 -0.56
CA ALA A 11 -7.80 8.70 0.21
C ALA A 11 -8.75 7.85 -0.66
N GLN A 12 -9.14 8.36 -1.84
CA GLN A 12 -9.97 7.65 -2.82
C GLN A 12 -9.41 6.32 -3.34
N SER A 13 -8.09 6.10 -3.24
CA SER A 13 -7.46 4.83 -3.61
C SER A 13 -7.22 3.90 -2.42
N MET A 14 -7.54 4.32 -1.18
CA MET A 14 -7.43 3.47 0.02
C MET A 14 -8.64 2.56 0.21
N THR A 15 -9.13 1.95 -0.86
CA THR A 15 -10.17 0.93 -0.76
C THR A 15 -9.60 -0.33 -0.12
N LEU A 16 -10.41 -1.07 0.62
CA LEU A 16 -10.00 -2.36 1.21
C LEU A 16 -9.46 -3.30 0.12
N LYS A 17 -10.11 -3.34 -1.05
CA LYS A 17 -9.67 -4.12 -2.21
C LYS A 17 -8.23 -3.80 -2.61
N ASN A 18 -7.92 -2.52 -2.83
CA ASN A 18 -6.57 -2.12 -3.25
C ASN A 18 -5.52 -2.47 -2.20
N LEU A 19 -5.83 -2.23 -0.92
CA LEU A 19 -4.90 -2.54 0.16
C LEU A 19 -4.63 -4.06 0.25
N ILE A 20 -5.67 -4.90 0.13
CA ILE A 20 -5.51 -6.36 0.10
C ILE A 20 -4.65 -6.79 -1.10
N GLU A 21 -4.89 -6.22 -2.29
CA GLU A 21 -4.09 -6.52 -3.49
C GLU A 21 -2.62 -6.11 -3.31
N LEU A 22 -2.35 -4.93 -2.75
CA LEU A 22 -1.00 -4.47 -2.41
C LEU A 22 -0.31 -5.40 -1.40
N TYR A 23 -1.03 -5.82 -0.35
CA TYR A 23 -0.51 -6.75 0.64
C TYR A 23 -0.15 -8.10 0.03
N ARG A 24 -1.04 -8.67 -0.79
CA ARG A 24 -0.79 -9.94 -1.50
C ARG A 24 0.41 -9.84 -2.42
N LEU A 25 0.52 -8.74 -3.16
CA LEU A 25 1.64 -8.44 -4.04
C LEU A 25 2.97 -8.48 -3.27
N CYS A 26 3.07 -7.75 -2.15
CA CYS A 26 4.29 -7.70 -1.33
C CYS A 26 4.60 -9.05 -0.66
N ARG A 27 3.58 -9.71 -0.10
CA ARG A 27 3.74 -10.99 0.61
C ARG A 27 4.23 -12.10 -0.33
N SER A 28 3.70 -12.17 -1.55
CA SER A 28 4.10 -13.16 -2.55
C SER A 28 5.59 -13.05 -2.93
N ALA A 29 6.12 -11.82 -2.94
CA ALA A 29 7.51 -11.53 -3.26
C ALA A 29 8.46 -11.58 -2.04
N LYS A 30 7.93 -11.86 -0.83
CA LYS A 30 8.66 -11.79 0.45
C LYS A 30 9.21 -10.40 0.78
N HIS A 31 8.51 -9.36 0.34
CA HIS A 31 8.84 -7.95 0.65
C HIS A 31 8.11 -7.48 1.89
N GLN A 32 8.72 -6.51 2.57
CA GLN A 32 8.09 -5.83 3.70
C GLN A 32 7.22 -4.69 3.18
N LEU A 33 6.03 -4.55 3.78
CA LEU A 33 5.08 -3.48 3.48
C LEU A 33 5.00 -2.55 4.69
N TYR A 34 5.18 -1.26 4.46
CA TYR A 34 4.94 -0.24 5.45
C TYR A 34 3.91 0.76 4.93
N ILE A 35 3.11 1.29 5.85
CA ILE A 35 2.18 2.38 5.57
C ILE A 35 2.50 3.53 6.52
N CYS A 36 2.77 4.68 5.93
CA CYS A 36 3.11 5.91 6.64
C CYS A 36 2.00 6.94 6.44
N SER A 37 1.41 7.41 7.52
CA SER A 37 0.67 8.67 7.56
C SER A 37 1.58 9.78 8.10
N LYS A 38 1.08 11.03 8.14
CA LYS A 38 1.81 12.14 8.78
C LYS A 38 2.19 11.89 10.24
N LYS A 39 1.45 11.02 10.94
CA LYS A 39 1.61 10.80 12.39
C LYS A 39 2.18 9.43 12.74
N THR A 40 2.11 8.47 11.83
CA THR A 40 2.36 7.07 12.16
C THR A 40 3.00 6.36 10.98
N MET A 41 4.06 5.62 11.24
CA MET A 41 4.59 4.61 10.35
C MET A 41 4.30 3.25 10.95
N CYS A 42 3.67 2.37 10.18
CA CYS A 42 3.35 1.02 10.61
C CYS A 42 3.92 0.01 9.62
N LYS A 43 4.65 -0.99 10.13
CA LYS A 43 4.99 -2.18 9.37
C LYS A 43 3.81 -3.14 9.40
N ILE A 44 3.25 -3.47 8.24
CA ILE A 44 2.06 -4.31 8.12
C ILE A 44 2.48 -5.78 8.11
N LYS A 45 2.09 -6.53 9.14
CA LYS A 45 2.39 -7.97 9.26
C LYS A 45 1.29 -8.84 8.66
N ASP A 46 0.05 -8.42 8.84
CA ASP A 46 -1.13 -9.15 8.39
C ASP A 46 -2.26 -8.24 7.89
N LEU A 47 -3.31 -8.86 7.38
CA LEU A 47 -4.47 -8.15 6.84
C LEU A 47 -5.30 -7.45 7.93
N ILE A 48 -5.21 -7.90 9.19
CA ILE A 48 -5.94 -7.27 10.30
C ILE A 48 -5.26 -5.95 10.65
N GLU A 49 -3.93 -5.93 10.79
CA GLU A 49 -3.15 -4.69 10.99
C GLU A 49 -3.39 -3.69 9.85
N LEU A 50 -3.47 -4.18 8.61
CA LEU A 50 -3.80 -3.37 7.43
C LEU A 50 -5.18 -2.71 7.52
N GLU A 51 -6.20 -3.49 7.89
CA GLU A 51 -7.56 -3.00 7.99
C GLU A 51 -7.73 -2.02 9.17
N MET A 52 -7.12 -2.32 10.32
CA MET A 52 -7.10 -1.41 11.46
C MET A 52 -6.46 -0.07 11.09
N PHE A 53 -5.36 -0.09 10.33
CA PHE A 53 -4.74 1.15 9.84
C PHE A 53 -5.71 1.94 8.96
N ARG A 54 -6.37 1.27 8.01
CA ARG A 54 -7.32 1.90 7.07
C ARG A 54 -8.49 2.56 7.81
N MET A 55 -9.08 1.86 8.78
CA MET A 55 -10.17 2.38 9.61
C MET A 55 -9.73 3.59 10.45
N ALA A 56 -8.53 3.54 11.04
CA ALA A 56 -8.00 4.65 11.84
C ALA A 56 -7.58 5.89 11.02
N ASN A 57 -7.39 5.74 9.70
CA ASN A 57 -6.82 6.78 8.83
C ASN A 57 -7.67 7.09 7.58
N TRP A 58 -8.97 6.78 7.61
CA TRP A 58 -9.88 6.76 6.46
C TRP A 58 -9.80 7.98 5.50
N GLU A 59 -9.51 9.18 6.02
CA GLU A 59 -9.59 10.44 5.26
C GLU A 59 -8.23 11.08 4.93
N LYS A 60 -7.11 10.35 5.05
CA LYS A 60 -5.77 10.92 4.85
C LYS A 60 -5.02 10.30 3.70
N GLU A 61 -4.20 11.12 3.05
CA GLU A 61 -3.13 10.61 2.18
C GLU A 61 -2.13 9.82 3.01
N CYS A 62 -1.66 8.71 2.46
CA CYS A 62 -0.61 7.89 3.04
C CYS A 62 0.50 7.61 2.04
N LEU A 63 1.65 7.22 2.54
CA LEU A 63 2.77 6.73 1.76
C LEU A 63 2.87 5.23 2.00
N ILE A 64 2.80 4.44 0.93
CA ILE A 64 3.16 3.04 0.98
C ILE A 64 4.64 2.92 0.70
N VAL A 65 5.35 2.16 1.52
CA VAL A 65 6.76 1.83 1.31
C VAL A 65 6.88 0.32 1.17
N ILE A 66 7.55 -0.12 0.11
CA ILE A 66 7.86 -1.52 -0.17
C ILE A 66 9.37 -1.68 -0.04
N GLU A 67 9.81 -2.64 0.78
CA GLU A 67 11.23 -2.92 1.01
C GLU A 67 11.56 -4.37 0.61
N GLY A 68 12.58 -4.53 -0.24
CA GLY A 68 13.12 -5.82 -0.65
C GLY A 68 13.90 -5.74 -1.96
N LYS A 69 14.33 -6.88 -2.52
CA LYS A 69 15.23 -6.92 -3.69
C LYS A 69 14.65 -6.29 -4.96
N GLU A 70 13.33 -6.39 -5.14
CA GLU A 70 12.62 -5.92 -6.34
C GLU A 70 11.59 -4.79 -6.04
N ALA A 71 11.86 -3.97 -5.03
CA ALA A 71 10.91 -2.95 -4.56
C ALA A 71 10.42 -2.02 -5.69
N GLY A 72 11.30 -1.59 -6.59
CA GLY A 72 10.94 -0.74 -7.74
C GLY A 72 9.90 -1.38 -8.66
N THR A 73 10.10 -2.65 -9.03
CA THR A 73 9.15 -3.41 -9.86
C THR A 73 7.79 -3.54 -9.18
N LEU A 74 7.78 -3.80 -7.87
CA LEU A 74 6.54 -3.93 -7.09
C LEU A 74 5.81 -2.59 -6.97
N VAL A 75 6.53 -1.47 -6.80
CA VAL A 75 5.92 -0.14 -6.79
C VAL A 75 5.29 0.20 -8.15
N GLN A 76 5.88 -0.20 -9.27
CA GLN A 76 5.25 -0.02 -10.59
C GLN A 76 3.94 -0.83 -10.71
N LYS A 77 3.92 -2.08 -10.25
CA LYS A 77 2.69 -2.89 -10.21
C LYS A 77 1.65 -2.30 -9.25
N ALA A 78 2.08 -1.76 -8.11
CA ALA A 78 1.24 -1.06 -7.15
C ALA A 78 0.56 0.17 -7.77
N ARG A 79 1.25 0.93 -8.64
CA ARG A 79 0.64 2.07 -9.37
C ARG A 79 -0.58 1.64 -10.16
N SER A 80 -0.50 0.50 -10.86
CA SER A 80 -1.62 -0.04 -11.66
C SER A 80 -2.83 -0.42 -10.80
N ILE A 81 -2.60 -1.01 -9.62
CA ILE A 81 -3.67 -1.34 -8.66
C ILE A 81 -4.41 -0.06 -8.22
N ILE A 82 -3.64 0.98 -7.88
CA ILE A 82 -4.14 2.25 -7.33
C ILE A 82 -4.84 3.10 -8.39
N SER A 83 -4.39 3.06 -9.65
CA SER A 83 -4.96 3.84 -10.75
C SER A 83 -6.30 3.30 -11.25
N ASN A 84 -6.52 1.99 -11.19
CA ASN A 84 -7.74 1.34 -11.69
C ASN A 84 -9.00 1.66 -10.87
N SER A 85 -8.86 2.31 -9.71
CA SER A 85 -9.99 2.67 -8.84
C SER A 85 -10.78 3.90 -9.30
N ARG A 86 -10.37 4.56 -10.39
CA ARG A 86 -11.09 5.72 -10.97
C ARG A 86 -12.23 5.35 -11.91
N ALA A 87 -12.43 4.07 -12.25
CA ALA A 87 -13.42 3.65 -13.24
C ALA A 87 -14.86 3.45 -12.70
N GLY A 88 -15.14 3.84 -11.45
CA GLY A 88 -16.40 3.57 -10.76
C GLY A 88 -17.38 4.74 -10.64
N THR A 89 -17.33 5.71 -11.55
CA THR A 89 -18.35 6.76 -11.69
C THR A 89 -18.73 6.90 -13.16
N GLN A 90 -19.71 6.10 -13.56
CA GLN A 90 -20.69 6.42 -14.61
C GLN A 90 -22.07 6.15 -14.04
#